data_AF-A0A6L7LJX7-F1
#
_entry.id   AF-A0A6L7LJX7-F1
#
_cell.length_a   1.000
_cell.length_b   1.000
_cell.length_c   1.000
_cell.angle_alpha   90.00
_cell.angle_beta   90.00
_cell.angle_gamma   90.00
#
_symmetry.space_group_name_H-M   'P 1'
#
loop_
_entity.id
_entity.type
_entity.pdbx_description
1 polymer ?
#
loop_
_entity_poly.entity_id
_entity_poly.type
_entity_poly.pdbx_seq_one_letter_code
_entity_poly.pdbx_strand_id
1 'polypeptide(L)'
;MTFALSEEIAAWDGKSAAALHSTYERHRAEEGFVATILGHIADVELQRAATWLLKKHLETGNSLSPSGCRAVFGALSVQDHWESKLHILQCLPYLEFPEDESAGIERFLQACLESDNKFVRAWAYSGFNELSLRFPRYRDRVDGMLALASVSEAASVRARIRNIQKRR
;
A
#
# COMPACT_ATOMS: atom_id res chain seq x y z
N MET A 1 -27.10 -16.83 -4.34
CA MET A 1 -26.98 -15.55 -5.09
C MET A 1 -25.51 -15.20 -5.09
N THR A 2 -24.92 -14.96 -6.26
CA THR A 2 -23.55 -14.43 -6.36
C THR A 2 -23.69 -12.92 -6.34
N PHE A 3 -23.16 -12.26 -5.32
CA PHE A 3 -23.19 -10.79 -5.23
C PHE A 3 -22.20 -10.20 -6.23
N ALA A 4 -22.45 -8.98 -6.70
CA ALA A 4 -21.45 -8.24 -7.45
C ALA A 4 -20.29 -7.82 -6.51
N LEU A 5 -19.08 -7.72 -7.04
CA LEU A 5 -17.89 -7.33 -6.25
C LEU A 5 -18.11 -6.05 -5.43
N SER A 6 -18.72 -5.02 -6.02
CA SER A 6 -19.01 -3.76 -5.31
C SER A 6 -19.96 -3.96 -4.13
N GLU A 7 -20.93 -4.87 -4.23
CA GLU A 7 -21.86 -5.17 -3.13
C GLU A 7 -21.15 -5.90 -2.00
N GLU A 8 -20.23 -6.84 -2.32
CA GLU A 8 -19.43 -7.53 -1.30
C GLU A 8 -18.45 -6.59 -0.58
N ILE A 9 -17.81 -5.67 -1.31
CA ILE A 9 -16.96 -4.63 -0.73
C ILE A 9 -17.77 -3.76 0.23
N ALA A 10 -18.96 -3.32 -0.18
CA ALA A 10 -19.83 -2.48 0.64
C ALA A 10 -20.44 -3.21 1.85
N ALA A 11 -20.69 -4.51 1.74
CA ALA A 11 -21.26 -5.32 2.81
C ALA A 11 -20.20 -5.83 3.82
N TRP A 12 -18.91 -5.58 3.59
CA TRP A 12 -17.86 -6.06 4.48
C TRP A 12 -17.88 -5.33 5.83
N ASP A 13 -17.83 -6.11 6.92
CA ASP A 13 -18.00 -5.63 8.29
C ASP A 13 -16.77 -4.95 8.91
N GLY A 14 -15.68 -4.83 8.14
CA GLY A 14 -14.44 -4.25 8.61
C GLY A 14 -13.59 -5.16 9.50
N LYS A 15 -13.93 -6.45 9.66
CA LYS A 15 -13.29 -7.34 10.66
C LYS A 15 -12.65 -8.58 10.05
N SER A 16 -13.30 -9.21 9.08
CA SER A 16 -12.87 -10.53 8.59
C SER A 16 -11.99 -10.44 7.35
N ALA A 17 -10.68 -10.68 7.51
CA ALA A 17 -9.79 -10.90 6.36
C ALA A 17 -10.15 -12.17 5.58
N ALA A 18 -10.74 -13.18 6.24
CA ALA A 18 -11.21 -14.39 5.58
C ALA A 18 -12.37 -14.09 4.62
N ALA A 19 -13.26 -13.17 4.98
CA ALA A 19 -14.35 -12.73 4.10
C ALA A 19 -13.79 -12.06 2.83
N LEU A 20 -12.84 -11.12 2.98
CA LEU A 20 -12.19 -10.49 1.82
C LEU A 20 -11.39 -11.49 0.98
N HIS A 21 -10.80 -12.51 1.60
CA HIS A 21 -10.15 -13.58 0.86
C HIS A 21 -11.15 -14.37 0.00
N SER A 22 -12.31 -14.73 0.56
CA SER A 22 -13.38 -15.36 -0.21
C SER A 22 -13.90 -14.48 -1.34
N THR A 23 -14.07 -13.17 -1.10
CA THR A 23 -14.40 -12.18 -2.14
C THR A 23 -13.33 -12.17 -3.24
N TYR A 24 -12.05 -12.16 -2.88
CA TYR A 24 -10.95 -12.22 -3.84
C TYR A 24 -11.02 -13.48 -4.71
N GLU A 25 -11.15 -14.65 -4.10
CA GLU A 25 -11.18 -15.93 -4.84
C GLU A 25 -12.38 -16.01 -5.80
N ARG A 26 -13.53 -15.42 -5.45
CA ARG A 26 -14.71 -15.38 -6.31
C ARG A 26 -14.53 -14.46 -7.52
N HIS A 27 -13.95 -13.28 -7.32
CA HIS A 27 -14.00 -12.20 -8.33
C HIS A 27 -12.69 -11.95 -9.07
N ARG A 28 -11.54 -12.47 -8.62
CA ARG A 28 -10.21 -12.10 -9.18
C ARG A 28 -10.04 -12.34 -10.68
N ALA A 29 -10.82 -13.23 -11.27
CA ALA A 29 -10.75 -13.59 -12.69
C ALA A 29 -11.73 -12.79 -13.56
N GLU A 30 -12.56 -11.92 -12.97
CA GLU A 30 -13.49 -11.06 -13.70
C GLU A 30 -12.73 -9.93 -14.39
N GLU A 31 -13.08 -9.64 -15.66
CA GLU A 31 -12.44 -8.60 -16.47
C GLU A 31 -12.49 -7.21 -15.79
N GLY A 32 -13.56 -6.92 -15.05
CA GLY A 32 -13.77 -5.66 -14.33
C GLY A 32 -13.20 -5.62 -12.91
N PHE A 33 -12.54 -6.67 -12.43
CA PHE A 33 -12.10 -6.79 -11.03
C PHE A 33 -11.20 -5.63 -10.59
N VAL A 34 -10.12 -5.38 -11.33
CA VAL A 34 -9.16 -4.32 -11.02
C VAL A 34 -9.80 -2.94 -11.12
N ALA A 35 -10.56 -2.68 -12.19
CA ALA A 35 -11.24 -1.41 -12.39
C ALA A 35 -12.22 -1.10 -11.24
N THR A 36 -12.96 -2.11 -10.77
CA THR A 36 -13.89 -1.97 -9.65
C THR A 36 -13.17 -1.63 -8.36
N ILE A 37 -12.09 -2.34 -8.03
CA ILE A 37 -11.31 -2.05 -6.81
C ILE A 37 -10.73 -0.64 -6.86
N LEU A 38 -10.14 -0.25 -7.99
CA LEU A 38 -9.57 1.10 -8.16
C LEU A 38 -10.65 2.20 -8.11
N GLY A 39 -11.90 1.90 -8.45
CA GLY A 39 -13.02 2.82 -8.25
C GLY A 39 -13.32 3.10 -6.77
N HIS A 40 -12.94 2.19 -5.86
CA HIS A 40 -13.29 2.24 -4.44
C HIS A 40 -12.13 2.61 -3.50
N ILE A 41 -10.87 2.65 -3.98
CA ILE A 41 -9.72 2.97 -3.11
C ILE A 41 -9.73 4.41 -2.58
N ALA A 42 -10.47 5.32 -3.22
CA ALA A 42 -10.61 6.72 -2.79
C ALA A 42 -11.89 6.97 -1.96
N ASP A 43 -12.77 5.98 -1.85
CA ASP A 43 -14.00 6.08 -1.07
C ASP A 43 -13.69 5.77 0.41
N VAL A 44 -14.02 6.68 1.32
CA VAL A 44 -13.65 6.59 2.74
C VAL A 44 -14.24 5.35 3.43
N GLU A 45 -15.43 4.92 3.03
CA GLU A 45 -16.11 3.76 3.60
C GLU A 45 -15.57 2.44 3.00
N LEU A 46 -15.18 2.47 1.73
CA LEU A 46 -14.83 1.26 0.97
C LEU A 46 -13.31 1.02 0.85
N GLN A 47 -12.48 2.06 1.08
CA GLN A 47 -11.03 2.03 0.88
C GLN A 47 -10.34 0.87 1.63
N ARG A 48 -10.82 0.48 2.82
CA ARG A 48 -10.18 -0.57 3.61
C ARG A 48 -10.27 -1.93 2.90
N ALA A 49 -11.47 -2.29 2.44
CA ALA A 49 -11.70 -3.51 1.66
C ALA A 49 -11.01 -3.44 0.30
N ALA A 50 -11.17 -2.32 -0.42
CA ALA A 50 -10.59 -2.12 -1.75
C ALA A 50 -9.06 -2.23 -1.73
N THR A 51 -8.38 -1.54 -0.82
CA THR A 51 -6.91 -1.59 -0.72
C THR A 51 -6.39 -2.96 -0.27
N TRP A 52 -7.15 -3.69 0.56
CA TRP A 52 -6.81 -5.06 0.91
C TRP A 52 -6.85 -5.99 -0.30
N LEU A 53 -7.92 -5.89 -1.12
CA LEU A 53 -8.07 -6.69 -2.34
C LEU A 53 -6.99 -6.34 -3.36
N LEU A 54 -6.66 -5.05 -3.51
CA LEU A 54 -5.56 -4.59 -4.34
C LEU A 54 -4.22 -5.21 -3.91
N LYS A 55 -3.90 -5.13 -2.61
CA LYS A 55 -2.70 -5.76 -2.04
C LYS A 55 -2.68 -7.25 -2.36
N LYS A 56 -3.79 -7.95 -2.11
CA LYS A 56 -3.87 -9.39 -2.35
C LYS A 56 -3.63 -9.72 -3.83
N HIS A 57 -4.21 -8.93 -4.73
CA HIS A 57 -4.03 -9.09 -6.17
C HIS A 57 -2.56 -9.02 -6.58
N LEU A 58 -1.85 -7.99 -6.10
CA LEU A 58 -0.43 -7.78 -6.36
C LEU A 58 0.47 -8.86 -5.74
N GLU A 59 0.18 -9.27 -4.49
CA GLU A 59 0.91 -10.34 -3.80
C GLU A 59 0.78 -11.70 -4.50
N THR A 60 -0.28 -11.92 -5.28
CA THR A 60 -0.44 -13.13 -6.10
C THR A 60 0.30 -13.10 -7.44
N GLY A 61 1.11 -12.06 -7.70
CA GLY A 61 1.93 -11.94 -8.90
C GLY A 61 1.25 -11.23 -10.08
N ASN A 62 0.05 -10.68 -9.88
CA ASN A 62 -0.58 -9.84 -10.88
C ASN A 62 -0.01 -8.41 -10.85
N SER A 63 -0.15 -7.70 -11.96
CA SER A 63 0.32 -6.32 -12.12
C SER A 63 -0.83 -5.38 -12.49
N LEU A 64 -0.63 -4.09 -12.26
CA LEU A 64 -1.52 -3.05 -12.77
C LEU A 64 -1.02 -2.53 -14.12
N SER A 65 -1.95 -2.02 -14.92
CA SER A 65 -1.61 -1.15 -16.04
C SER A 65 -1.01 0.17 -15.52
N PRO A 66 -0.31 0.95 -16.37
CA PRO A 66 0.17 2.28 -16.00
C PRO A 66 -0.93 3.22 -15.49
N SER A 67 -2.12 3.18 -16.10
CA SER A 67 -3.28 3.96 -15.63
C SER A 67 -3.78 3.47 -14.27
N GLY A 68 -3.72 2.16 -14.02
CA GLY A 68 -4.04 1.58 -12.72
C GLY A 68 -3.09 2.03 -11.62
N CYS A 69 -1.78 2.04 -11.89
CA CYS A 69 -0.80 2.61 -10.97
C CYS A 69 -1.09 4.08 -10.67
N ARG A 70 -1.38 4.90 -11.69
CA ARG A 70 -1.74 6.32 -11.50
C ARG A 70 -3.00 6.51 -10.67
N ALA A 71 -4.01 5.64 -10.81
CA ALA A 71 -5.19 5.68 -9.96
C ALA A 71 -4.83 5.47 -8.47
N VAL A 72 -3.89 4.56 -8.18
CA VAL A 72 -3.37 4.37 -6.82
C VAL A 72 -2.66 5.62 -6.31
N PHE A 73 -1.81 6.25 -7.12
CA PHE A 73 -1.09 7.47 -6.71
C PHE A 73 -2.02 8.68 -6.50
N GLY A 74 -3.05 8.80 -7.34
CA GLY A 74 -4.09 9.82 -7.19
C GLY A 74 -4.92 9.67 -5.91
N ALA A 75 -4.98 8.47 -5.33
CA ALA A 75 -5.73 8.18 -4.12
C ALA A 75 -4.91 8.32 -2.82
N LEU A 76 -3.60 8.59 -2.88
CA LEU A 76 -2.72 8.58 -1.69
C LEU A 76 -3.13 9.59 -0.62
N SER A 77 -3.54 10.80 -1.03
CA SER A 77 -3.88 11.89 -0.10
C SER A 77 -5.21 11.68 0.62
N VAL A 78 -6.08 10.81 0.11
CA VAL A 78 -7.41 10.55 0.67
C VAL A 78 -7.46 9.28 1.54
N GLN A 79 -6.33 8.58 1.68
CA GLN A 79 -6.25 7.42 2.57
C GLN A 79 -6.39 7.88 4.02
N ASP A 80 -7.53 7.57 4.65
CA ASP A 80 -7.81 8.01 6.02
C ASP A 80 -7.39 6.95 7.05
N HIS A 81 -7.96 5.76 6.91
CA HIS A 81 -7.77 4.67 7.87
C HIS A 81 -6.36 4.06 7.79
N TRP A 82 -5.79 3.71 8.96
CA TRP A 82 -4.42 3.18 9.06
C TRP A 82 -4.22 1.87 8.28
N GLU A 83 -5.24 1.01 8.21
CA GLU A 83 -5.17 -0.24 7.43
C GLU A 83 -5.05 0.04 5.94
N SER A 84 -5.81 1.01 5.41
CA SER A 84 -5.73 1.39 4.00
C SER A 84 -4.34 1.92 3.67
N LYS A 85 -3.79 2.80 4.53
CA LYS A 85 -2.41 3.27 4.42
C LYS A 85 -1.41 2.11 4.42
N LEU A 86 -1.56 1.17 5.36
CA LEU A 86 -0.71 -0.01 5.45
C LEU A 86 -0.76 -0.87 4.19
N HIS A 87 -1.96 -1.14 3.66
CA HIS A 87 -2.12 -1.92 2.43
C HIS A 87 -1.46 -1.23 1.24
N ILE A 88 -1.67 0.08 1.07
CA ILE A 88 -1.02 0.86 0.01
C ILE A 88 0.51 0.82 0.13
N LEU A 89 1.05 1.00 1.34
CA LEU A 89 2.50 0.87 1.57
C LEU A 89 3.04 -0.52 1.21
N GLN A 90 2.24 -1.56 1.43
CA GLN A 90 2.55 -2.94 1.05
C GLN A 90 2.46 -3.19 -0.46
N CYS A 91 1.66 -2.40 -1.18
CA CYS A 91 1.57 -2.44 -2.64
C CYS A 91 2.79 -1.81 -3.33
N LEU A 92 3.45 -0.80 -2.73
CA LEU A 92 4.51 -0.01 -3.38
C LEU A 92 5.61 -0.84 -4.09
N PRO A 93 6.13 -1.95 -3.54
CA PRO A 93 7.14 -2.77 -4.23
C PRO A 93 6.68 -3.37 -5.56
N TYR A 94 5.36 -3.52 -5.75
CA TYR A 94 4.75 -4.13 -6.94
C TYR A 94 4.27 -3.11 -7.97
N LEU A 95 4.24 -1.82 -7.61
CA LEU A 95 3.74 -0.77 -8.49
C LEU A 95 4.88 -0.17 -9.29
N GLU A 96 4.73 -0.10 -10.61
CA GLU A 96 5.57 0.76 -11.45
C GLU A 96 5.13 2.23 -11.25
N PHE A 97 6.09 3.14 -11.05
CA PHE A 97 5.78 4.57 -10.99
C PHE A 97 6.81 5.44 -11.69
N PRO A 98 6.36 6.39 -12.53
CA PRO A 98 7.22 7.36 -13.17
C PRO A 98 7.69 8.45 -12.19
N GLU A 99 8.72 9.20 -12.59
CA GLU A 99 9.41 10.15 -11.72
C GLU A 99 8.53 11.31 -11.24
N ASP A 100 7.54 11.71 -12.04
CA ASP A 100 6.53 12.74 -11.72
C ASP A 100 5.67 12.37 -10.51
N GLU A 101 5.45 11.08 -10.25
CA GLU A 101 4.69 10.61 -9.08
C GLU A 101 5.52 10.61 -7.79
N SER A 102 6.86 10.68 -7.90
CA SER A 102 7.75 10.48 -6.76
C SER A 102 7.53 11.48 -5.62
N ALA A 103 7.16 12.73 -5.94
CA ALA A 103 6.87 13.76 -4.93
C ALA A 103 5.56 13.48 -4.19
N GLY A 104 4.55 12.94 -4.87
CA GLY A 104 3.29 12.52 -4.24
C GLY A 104 3.49 11.34 -3.30
N ILE A 105 4.25 10.34 -3.76
CA ILE A 105 4.63 9.18 -2.95
C ILE A 105 5.44 9.62 -1.74
N GLU A 106 6.43 10.50 -1.92
CA GLU A 106 7.23 11.02 -0.81
C GLU A 106 6.37 11.69 0.27
N ARG A 107 5.45 12.59 -0.10
CA ARG A 107 4.56 13.25 0.86
C ARG A 107 3.71 12.25 1.64
N PHE A 108 3.18 11.24 0.95
CA PHE A 108 2.43 10.16 1.59
C PHE A 108 3.28 9.37 2.59
N LEU A 109 4.52 9.05 2.24
CA LEU A 109 5.45 8.34 3.10
C LEU A 109 5.85 9.16 4.34
N GLN A 110 6.05 10.47 4.19
CA GLN A 110 6.31 11.39 5.30
C GLN A 110 5.14 11.37 6.29
N ALA A 111 3.91 11.54 5.80
CA ALA A 111 2.71 11.47 6.65
C ALA A 111 2.56 10.08 7.33
N CYS A 112 2.95 9.00 6.67
CA CYS A 112 2.92 7.67 7.27
C CYS A 112 3.96 7.47 8.39
N LEU A 113 5.09 8.18 8.36
CA LEU A 113 6.08 8.15 9.45
C LEU A 113 5.55 8.84 10.72
N GLU A 114 4.58 9.75 10.60
CA GLU A 114 3.94 10.43 11.73
C GLU A 114 2.79 9.61 12.35
N SER A 115 2.46 8.45 11.79
CA SER A 115 1.35 7.64 12.29
C SER A 115 1.63 7.06 13.68
N ASP A 116 0.63 7.09 14.56
CA ASP A 116 0.65 6.35 15.84
C ASP A 116 0.79 4.83 15.62
N ASN A 117 0.33 4.34 14.47
CA ASN A 117 0.40 2.93 14.13
C ASN A 117 1.82 2.52 13.69
N LYS A 118 2.49 1.74 14.54
CA LYS A 118 3.85 1.25 14.30
C LYS A 118 4.01 0.41 13.02
N PHE A 119 2.95 -0.26 12.54
CA PHE A 119 3.03 -1.02 11.29
C PHE A 119 3.03 -0.10 10.08
N VAL A 120 2.26 0.99 10.12
CA VAL A 120 2.28 2.04 9.10
C VAL A 120 3.68 2.65 9.04
N ARG A 121 4.26 3.08 10.18
CA ARG A 121 5.63 3.60 10.22
C ARG A 121 6.66 2.61 9.68
N ALA A 122 6.58 1.33 10.10
CA ALA A 122 7.50 0.29 9.64
C ALA A 122 7.49 0.12 8.11
N TRP A 123 6.29 0.15 7.50
CA TRP A 123 6.15 0.02 6.06
C TRP A 123 6.44 1.32 5.30
N ALA A 124 6.29 2.49 5.93
CA ALA A 124 6.74 3.76 5.36
C ALA A 124 8.25 3.76 5.09
N TYR A 125 9.07 3.23 6.00
CA TYR A 125 10.51 3.03 5.74
C TYR A 125 10.76 2.10 4.55
N SER A 126 9.89 1.11 4.32
CA SER A 126 10.00 0.25 3.12
C SER A 126 9.66 1.03 1.85
N GLY A 127 8.63 1.88 1.88
CA GLY A 127 8.32 2.74 0.74
C GLY A 127 9.44 3.74 0.41
N PHE A 128 10.09 4.33 1.42
CA PHE A 128 11.26 5.17 1.20
C PHE A 128 12.44 4.39 0.61
N ASN A 129 12.63 3.14 1.05
CA ASN A 129 13.58 2.24 0.43
C ASN A 129 13.28 2.06 -1.07
N GLU A 130 12.03 1.76 -1.44
CA GLU A 130 11.63 1.63 -2.85
C GLU A 130 11.94 2.91 -3.65
N LEU A 131 11.65 4.10 -3.09
CA LEU A 131 12.00 5.38 -3.74
C LEU A 131 13.50 5.50 -4.01
N SER A 132 14.35 5.14 -3.05
CA SER A 132 15.81 5.28 -3.20
C SER A 132 16.44 4.25 -4.14
N LEU A 133 15.84 3.06 -4.25
CA LEU A 133 16.28 2.05 -5.21
C LEU A 133 16.01 2.52 -6.64
N ARG A 134 14.87 3.17 -6.86
CA ARG A 134 14.42 3.66 -8.18
C ARG A 134 15.01 5.00 -8.57
N PHE A 135 15.08 5.95 -7.62
CA PHE A 135 15.54 7.31 -7.88
C PHE A 135 16.77 7.64 -7.02
N PRO A 136 17.98 7.67 -7.61
CA PRO A 136 19.24 7.84 -6.88
C PRO A 136 19.29 9.06 -5.95
N ARG A 137 18.56 10.14 -6.27
CA ARG A 137 18.50 11.37 -5.45
C ARG A 137 18.01 11.15 -4.02
N TYR A 138 17.31 10.06 -3.73
CA TYR A 138 16.82 9.77 -2.38
C TYR A 138 17.78 8.93 -1.53
N ARG A 139 18.84 8.35 -2.11
CA ARG A 139 19.68 7.33 -1.44
C ARG A 139 20.28 7.83 -0.13
N ASP A 140 21.08 8.88 -0.17
CA ASP A 140 21.79 9.39 1.02
C ASP A 140 20.83 9.74 2.17
N ARG A 141 19.71 10.39 1.83
CA ARG A 141 18.68 10.74 2.80
C ARG A 141 18.02 9.50 3.40
N VAL A 142 17.65 8.53 2.58
CA VAL A 142 17.00 7.29 3.03
C VAL A 142 17.95 6.45 3.87
N ASP A 143 19.23 6.41 3.51
CA ASP A 143 20.25 5.68 4.27
C ASP A 143 20.45 6.29 5.67
N GLY A 144 20.60 7.61 5.75
CA GLY A 144 20.67 8.33 7.03
C GLY A 144 19.42 8.12 7.88
N MET A 145 18.24 8.18 7.26
CA MET A 145 16.97 7.96 7.93
C MET A 145 16.82 6.52 8.46
N LEU A 146 17.20 5.50 7.67
CA LEU A 146 17.17 4.10 8.10
C LEU A 146 18.19 3.84 9.23
N ALA A 147 19.37 4.45 9.16
CA ALA A 147 20.37 4.35 10.22
C ALA A 147 19.85 4.91 11.54
N LEU A 148 19.27 6.11 11.53
CA LEU A 148 18.69 6.72 12.73
C LEU A 148 17.53 5.88 13.28
N ALA A 149 16.59 5.47 12.43
CA ALA A 149 15.44 4.69 12.84
C ALA A 149 15.83 3.29 13.36
N SER A 150 16.98 2.75 12.94
CA SER A 150 17.48 1.47 13.47
C SER A 150 17.81 1.50 14.96
N VAL A 151 17.99 2.69 15.55
CA VAL A 151 18.28 2.88 16.98
C VAL A 151 17.13 3.53 17.74
N SER A 152 16.40 4.49 17.13
CA SER A 152 15.41 5.32 17.84
C SER A 152 13.98 4.76 17.85
N GLU A 153 13.60 3.97 16.86
CA GLU A 153 12.21 3.52 16.68
C GLU A 153 11.83 2.31 17.54
N ALA A 154 10.52 2.00 17.59
CA ALA A 154 10.01 0.84 18.33
C ALA A 154 10.59 -0.50 17.81
N ALA A 155 10.68 -1.51 18.67
CA ALA A 155 11.31 -2.80 18.34
C ALA A 155 10.75 -3.47 17.06
N SER A 156 9.45 -3.38 16.82
CA SER A 156 8.80 -3.91 15.60
C SER A 156 9.22 -3.16 14.33
N VAL A 157 9.41 -1.85 14.41
CA VAL A 157 9.88 -1.00 13.31
C VAL A 157 11.35 -1.30 13.04
N ARG A 158 12.19 -1.38 14.09
CA ARG A 158 13.60 -1.79 13.96
C ARG A 158 13.76 -3.17 13.32
N ALA A 159 12.86 -4.11 13.62
CA ALA A 159 12.85 -5.42 12.98
C ALA A 159 12.62 -5.31 11.47
N ARG A 160 11.71 -4.43 11.04
CA ARG A 160 11.47 -4.16 9.62
C ARG A 160 12.68 -3.50 8.96
N ILE A 161 13.33 -2.54 9.61
CA ILE A 161 14.54 -1.88 9.10
C ILE A 161 15.66 -2.89 8.84
N ARG A 162 15.88 -3.84 9.77
CA ARG A 162 16.84 -4.93 9.55
C ARG A 162 16.49 -5.77 8.31
N ASN A 163 15.21 -6.02 8.05
CA ASN A 163 14.79 -6.75 6.85
C ASN A 163 15.01 -5.95 5.56
N ILE A 164 14.88 -4.62 5.60
CA ILE A 164 15.22 -3.74 4.48
C ILE A 164 16.72 -3.83 4.19
N GLN A 165 17.56 -3.68 5.22
CA GLN A 165 19.02 -3.72 5.09
C GLN A 165 19.55 -5.06 4.56
N LYS A 166 18.88 -6.18 4.90
CA LYS A 166 19.23 -7.52 4.36
C LYS A 166 18.94 -7.69 2.86
N ARG A 167 18.08 -6.86 2.29
CA ARG A 167 17.61 -6.95 0.90
C ARG A 167 18.26 -5.91 -0.02
N ARG A 168 19.09 -5.02 0.55
CA ARG A 168 19.85 -4.01 -0.17
C ARG A 168 21.20 -4.52 -0.61
#